data_AF-A0A9Q1BB81-F1
#
_entry.id   AF-A0A9Q1BB81-F1
#
_cell.length_a   1.000
_cell.length_b   1.000
_cell.length_c   1.000
_cell.angle_alpha   90.00
_cell.angle_beta   90.00
_cell.angle_gamma   90.00
#
_symmetry.space_group_name_H-M   'P 1'
#
loop_
_entity.id
_entity.type
_entity.pdbx_description
1 polymer ?
#
loop_
_entity_poly.entity_id
_entity_poly.type
_entity_poly.pdbx_seq_one_letter_code
_entity_poly.pdbx_strand_id
1 'polypeptide(L)'
;MLIKSQLRVGHVSRMADHRLPRIITYGELSTGHRDRWQPKKRYKVCLRKILSTFNIDYHQWSTLAADRGTWRHTTQEAVSFEMNRRASLDDKRQKTKNSAM
;
A
#
# COMPACT_ATOMS: atom_id res chain seq x y z
N MET A 1 9.91 4.33 8.47
CA MET A 1 8.46 4.09 8.27
C MET A 1 8.23 3.33 6.96
N LEU A 2 8.08 2.00 7.01
CA LEU A 2 7.73 1.18 5.83
C LEU A 2 6.42 1.64 5.16
N ILE A 3 5.55 2.31 5.92
CA ILE A 3 4.20 2.76 5.55
C ILE A 3 4.22 3.80 4.41
N LYS A 4 5.04 4.85 4.54
CA LYS A 4 5.13 5.94 3.53
C LYS A 4 5.79 5.50 2.23
N SER A 5 6.77 4.59 2.30
CA SER A 5 7.48 4.12 1.10
C SER A 5 6.58 3.31 0.16
N GLN A 6 5.58 2.61 0.71
CA GLN A 6 4.61 1.83 -0.08
C GLN A 6 3.65 2.73 -0.88
N LEU A 7 3.48 3.99 -0.49
CA LEU A 7 2.63 4.97 -1.18
C LEU A 7 3.37 5.77 -2.28
N ARG A 8 4.62 5.38 -2.59
CA ARG A 8 5.34 5.87 -3.78
C ARG A 8 4.72 5.41 -5.10
N VAL A 9 3.73 4.53 -5.04
CA VAL A 9 2.95 4.04 -6.18
C VAL A 9 2.26 5.16 -6.95
N GLY A 10 1.85 6.26 -6.29
CA GLY A 10 1.32 7.42 -7.00
C GLY A 10 2.38 8.11 -7.86
N HIS A 11 3.65 8.08 -7.47
CA HIS A 11 4.73 8.55 -8.35
C HIS A 11 4.89 7.63 -9.56
N VAL A 12 4.89 6.31 -9.35
CA VAL A 12 4.98 5.32 -10.43
C VAL A 12 3.82 5.48 -11.42
N SER A 13 2.60 5.73 -10.95
CA SER A 13 1.42 6.00 -11.79
C SER A 13 1.54 7.25 -12.67
N ARG A 14 2.44 8.19 -12.35
CA ARG A 14 2.72 9.39 -13.15
C ARG A 14 3.94 9.23 -14.05
N MET A 15 4.72 8.16 -13.89
CA MET A 15 5.86 7.89 -14.76
C MET A 15 5.37 7.42 -16.13
N ALA A 16 6.08 7.82 -17.18
CA ALA A 16 5.84 7.35 -18.54
C ALA A 16 6.01 5.82 -18.65
N ASP A 17 5.27 5.19 -19.58
CA ASP A 17 5.19 3.72 -19.70
C ASP A 17 6.52 3.05 -20.10
N HIS A 18 7.44 3.78 -20.74
CA HIS A 18 8.78 3.26 -21.06
C HIS A 18 9.71 3.16 -19.84
N ARG A 19 9.33 3.71 -18.68
CA ARG A 19 10.18 3.74 -17.48
C ARG A 19 10.14 2.38 -16.78
N LEU A 20 11.31 1.84 -16.45
CA LEU A 20 11.45 0.55 -15.76
C LEU A 20 10.54 0.37 -14.53
N PRO A 21 10.41 1.35 -13.59
CA PRO A 21 9.52 1.18 -12.45
C PRO A 21 8.05 1.00 -12.84
N ARG A 22 7.59 1.69 -13.89
CA ARG A 22 6.23 1.57 -14.43
C ARG A 22 6.02 0.18 -15.04
N ILE A 23 6.96 -0.26 -15.87
CA ILE A 23 6.93 -1.59 -16.51
C ILE A 23 6.95 -2.70 -15.46
N ILE A 24 7.83 -2.66 -14.47
CA ILE A 24 7.96 -3.71 -13.45
C ILE A 24 6.72 -3.78 -12.54
N THR A 25 6.14 -2.62 -12.21
CA THR A 25 4.97 -2.52 -11.32
C THR A 25 3.71 -3.14 -11.95
N TYR A 26 3.56 -3.04 -13.27
CA TYR A 26 2.39 -3.57 -13.99
C TYR A 26 2.68 -4.83 -14.81
N GLY A 27 3.94 -5.17 -14.99
CA GLY A 27 4.41 -6.33 -15.73
C GLY A 27 4.26 -7.64 -14.97
N GLU A 28 4.34 -8.74 -15.70
CA GLU A 28 4.36 -10.09 -15.15
C GLU A 28 5.78 -10.63 -15.12
N LEU A 29 6.18 -11.25 -14.00
CA LEU A 29 7.45 -11.96 -13.91
C LEU A 29 7.41 -13.20 -14.81
N SER A 30 8.37 -13.30 -15.74
CA SER A 30 8.57 -14.46 -16.61
C SER A 30 9.03 -15.69 -15.80
N THR A 31 9.85 -15.48 -14.76
CA THR A 31 10.41 -16.52 -13.88
C THR A 31 10.15 -16.20 -12.40
N GLY A 32 9.96 -17.24 -11.57
CA GLY A 32 9.76 -17.08 -10.12
C GLY A 32 9.25 -18.35 -9.44
N HIS A 33 9.87 -18.72 -8.31
CA HIS A 33 9.48 -19.85 -7.47
C HIS A 33 8.10 -19.60 -6.82
N ARG A 34 7.30 -20.65 -6.64
CA ARG A 34 5.91 -20.57 -6.17
C ARG A 34 5.62 -21.69 -5.19
N ASP A 35 4.85 -21.39 -4.16
CA ASP A 35 4.25 -22.42 -3.34
C ASP A 35 3.19 -23.17 -4.15
N ARG A 36 3.17 -24.49 -3.98
CA ARG A 36 2.17 -25.37 -4.58
C ARG A 36 0.78 -24.85 -4.18
N TRP A 37 -0.15 -24.77 -5.14
CA TRP A 37 -1.56 -24.38 -4.96
C TRP A 37 -1.89 -22.87 -4.79
N GLN A 38 -0.93 -21.94 -4.92
CA GLN A 38 -1.24 -20.51 -4.82
C GLN A 38 -1.27 -19.79 -6.19
N PRO A 39 -2.30 -18.97 -6.50
CA PRO A 39 -2.31 -18.14 -7.70
C PRO A 39 -1.15 -17.13 -7.72
N LYS A 40 -0.64 -16.79 -8.92
CA LYS A 40 0.43 -15.78 -9.08
C LYS A 40 0.00 -14.44 -8.47
N LYS A 41 0.67 -14.00 -7.39
CA LYS A 41 0.48 -12.65 -6.83
C LYS A 41 1.17 -11.63 -7.74
N ARG A 42 0.38 -10.88 -8.51
CA ARG A 42 0.87 -9.71 -9.26
C ARG A 42 1.10 -8.53 -8.31
N TYR A 43 2.02 -7.63 -8.64
CA TYR A 43 2.24 -6.40 -7.85
C TYR A 43 0.95 -5.57 -7.71
N LYS A 44 0.08 -5.58 -8.73
CA LYS A 44 -1.30 -5.03 -8.69
C LYS A 44 -2.13 -5.52 -7.50
N VAL A 45 -1.98 -6.79 -7.10
CA VAL A 45 -2.69 -7.37 -5.95
C VAL A 45 -2.11 -6.86 -4.64
N CYS A 46 -0.78 -6.73 -4.55
CA CYS A 46 -0.11 -6.11 -3.40
C CYS A 46 -0.51 -4.65 -3.25
N LEU A 47 -0.56 -3.90 -4.34
CA LEU A 47 -1.02 -2.51 -4.39
C LEU A 47 -2.44 -2.36 -3.84
N ARG A 48 -3.37 -3.22 -4.25
CA ARG A 48 -4.75 -3.21 -3.72
C ARG A 48 -4.78 -3.40 -2.20
N LYS A 49 -3.98 -4.33 -1.66
CA LYS A 49 -3.89 -4.56 -0.21
C LYS A 49 -3.31 -3.36 0.53
N ILE A 50 -2.27 -2.75 -0.03
CA ILE A 50 -1.64 -1.54 0.51
C ILE A 50 -2.69 -0.43 0.59
N LEU A 51 -3.35 -0.11 -0.51
CA LEU A 51 -4.35 0.96 -0.57
C LEU A 51 -5.54 0.72 0.38
N SER A 52 -6.02 -0.52 0.46
CA SER A 52 -7.08 -0.91 1.41
C SER A 52 -6.66 -0.74 2.87
N THR A 53 -5.40 -1.01 3.20
CA THR A 53 -4.85 -0.77 4.56
C THR A 53 -4.88 0.73 4.91
N PHE A 54 -4.73 1.57 3.89
CA PHE A 54 -4.67 3.02 4.00
C PHE A 54 -6.02 3.73 3.85
N ASN A 55 -7.11 2.98 3.76
CA ASN A 55 -8.45 3.51 3.49
C ASN A 55 -8.53 4.35 2.19
N ILE A 56 -7.73 3.97 1.19
CA ILE A 56 -7.77 4.58 -0.15
C ILE A 56 -8.49 3.63 -1.09
N ASP A 57 -9.48 4.14 -1.83
CA ASP A 57 -10.20 3.33 -2.81
C ASP A 57 -9.31 2.90 -3.98
N TYR A 58 -9.37 1.62 -4.31
CA TYR A 58 -8.56 1.00 -5.36
C TYR A 58 -8.98 1.39 -6.79
N HIS A 59 -10.21 1.90 -6.98
CA HIS A 59 -10.65 2.34 -8.30
C HIS A 59 -10.33 3.82 -8.52
N GLN A 60 -10.32 4.63 -7.47
CA GLN A 60 -10.09 6.07 -7.53
C GLN A 60 -8.64 6.50 -7.32
N TRP A 61 -7.76 5.64 -6.76
CA TRP A 61 -6.40 6.04 -6.42
C TRP A 61 -5.58 6.57 -7.61
N SER A 62 -5.78 6.07 -8.84
CA SER A 62 -5.04 6.55 -10.01
C SER A 62 -5.43 7.98 -10.37
N THR A 63 -6.71 8.32 -10.22
CA THR A 63 -7.24 9.67 -10.44
C THR A 63 -6.73 10.61 -9.35
N LEU A 64 -6.75 10.20 -8.09
CA LEU A 64 -6.17 10.95 -6.97
C LEU A 64 -4.65 11.11 -7.12
N ALA A 65 -3.99 10.12 -7.72
CA ALA A 65 -2.57 10.14 -8.01
C ALA A 65 -2.21 10.95 -9.27
N ALA A 66 -3.17 11.40 -10.08
CA ALA A 66 -2.86 12.22 -11.25
C ALA A 66 -2.29 13.57 -10.81
N ASP A 67 -2.92 14.20 -9.82
CA ASP A 67 -2.40 15.41 -9.19
C ASP A 67 -1.43 15.08 -8.04
N ARG A 68 -0.29 15.79 -8.01
CA ARG A 68 0.76 15.58 -7.02
C ARG A 68 0.36 16.12 -5.64
N GLY A 69 -0.36 17.24 -5.60
CA GLY A 69 -0.81 17.88 -4.36
C GLY A 69 -1.83 17.01 -3.64
N THR A 70 -2.87 16.62 -4.37
CA THR A 70 -3.94 15.71 -3.94
C THR A 70 -3.36 14.39 -3.44
N TRP A 71 -2.48 13.74 -4.22
CA TRP A 71 -1.85 12.50 -3.77
C TRP A 71 -1.06 12.65 -2.47
N ARG A 72 -0.34 13.76 -2.33
CA ARG A 72 0.46 14.03 -1.12
C ARG A 72 -0.44 14.22 0.09
N HIS A 73 -1.53 14.96 -0.06
CA HIS A 73 -2.53 15.17 1.00
C HIS A 73 -3.16 13.85 1.45
N THR A 74 -3.74 13.09 0.50
CA THR A 74 -4.36 11.80 0.78
C THR A 74 -3.37 10.82 1.41
N THR A 75 -2.12 10.80 0.94
CA THR A 75 -1.05 9.97 1.51
C THR A 75 -0.73 10.36 2.96
N GLN A 76 -0.73 11.66 3.29
CA GLN A 76 -0.48 12.14 4.65
C GLN A 76 -1.62 11.74 5.59
N GLU A 77 -2.87 11.98 5.18
CA GLU A 77 -4.06 11.58 5.94
C GLU A 77 -4.09 10.07 6.19
N ALA A 78 -3.87 9.27 5.13
CA ALA A 78 -3.83 7.82 5.22
C ALA A 78 -2.75 7.30 6.18
N VAL A 79 -1.57 7.93 6.17
CA VAL A 79 -0.48 7.57 7.08
C VAL A 79 -0.85 7.89 8.52
N SER A 80 -1.43 9.06 8.78
CA SER A 80 -1.91 9.44 10.12
C SER A 80 -2.99 8.49 10.61
N PHE A 81 -3.94 8.12 9.76
CA PHE A 81 -4.97 7.13 10.06
C PHE A 81 -4.37 5.77 10.49
N GLU A 82 -3.44 5.24 9.70
CA GLU A 82 -2.81 3.95 10.01
C GLU A 82 -1.94 4.01 11.28
N MET A 83 -1.29 5.15 11.56
CA MET A 83 -0.57 5.36 12.82
C MET A 83 -1.51 5.31 14.02
N ASN A 84 -2.62 6.03 13.96
CA ASN A 84 -3.62 6.06 15.04
C ASN A 84 -4.23 4.67 15.26
N ARG A 85 -4.54 3.96 14.16
CA ARG A 85 -5.05 2.58 14.22
C ARG A 85 -4.04 1.65 14.90
N ARG A 86 -2.76 1.71 14.55
CA ARG A 86 -1.71 0.90 15.21
C ARG A 86 -1.58 1.22 16.69
N ALA A 87 -1.53 2.51 17.05
CA ALA A 87 -1.46 2.93 18.44
C ALA A 87 -2.64 2.37 19.26
N SER A 88 -3.85 2.39 18.69
CA SER A 88 -5.04 1.83 19.34
C SER A 88 -4.98 0.30 19.52
N LEU A 89 -4.37 -0.42 18.57
CA LEU A 89 -4.19 -1.87 18.66
C LEU A 89 -3.13 -2.24 19.68
N ASP A 90 -2.05 -1.45 19.77
CA ASP A 90 -1.00 -1.62 20.77
C ASP A 90 -1.54 -1.36 22.18
N ASP A 91 -2.35 -0.32 22.38
CA ASP A 91 -3.02 -0.05 23.66
C ASP A 91 -3.94 -1.19 24.09
N LYS A 92 -4.78 -1.70 23.18
CA LYS A 92 -5.63 -2.88 23.44
C LYS A 92 -4.80 -4.09 23.82
N ARG A 93 -3.70 -4.36 23.10
CA ARG A 93 -2.78 -5.46 23.39
C ARG A 93 -2.10 -5.31 24.74
N GLN A 94 -1.77 -4.08 25.15
CA GLN A 94 -1.16 -3.85 26.45
C GLN A 94 -2.16 -4.06 27.58
N LYS A 95 -3.41 -3.62 27.42
CA LYS A 95 -4.50 -3.87 28.37
C LYS A 95 -4.75 -5.38 28.56
N THR A 96 -4.82 -6.15 27.48
CA THR A 96 -5.02 -7.60 27.60
C THR A 96 -3.84 -8.30 28.27
N LYS A 97 -2.60 -7.88 28.03
CA LYS A 97 -1.43 -8.39 28.77
C LYS A 97 -1.51 -8.08 30.26
N ASN A 98 -1.86 -6.84 30.61
CA ASN A 98 -1.94 -6.40 31.99
C ASN A 98 -3.11 -7.06 32.76
N SER A 99 -4.18 -7.46 32.08
CA SER A 99 -5.30 -8.22 32.68
C SER A 99 -5.05 -9.73 32.77
N ALA A 100 -4.03 -10.25 32.08
CA ALA A 100 -3.65 -11.66 32.12
C ALA A 100 -2.48 -11.94 33.08
N MET A 101 -1.87 -10.89 33.65
CA MET A 101 -1.01 -10.96 34.84
C MET A 101 -1.84 -10.77 36.10
#